data_AF-A0A967H9Y1-F1
#
_entry.id   AF-A0A967H9Y1-F1
#
_cell.length_a   1.000
_cell.length_b   1.000
_cell.length_c   1.000
_cell.angle_alpha   90.00
_cell.angle_beta   90.00
_cell.angle_gamma   90.00
#
_symmetry.space_group_name_H-M   'P 1'
#
loop_
_entity.id
_entity.type
_entity.pdbx_description
1 polymer ?
#
loop_
_entity_poly.entity_id
_entity_poly.type
_entity_poly.pdbx_seq_one_letter_code
_entity_poly.pdbx_strand_id
1 'polypeptide(L)'
;MIAGAAFVVAVALAILVWPWRSEGPAGGREAVTAESMRVAVLPFTPHGFGADEEGLSEGAAQLVALGLETRGSLEVVPHRRVLAAWERAGLSGARAFNAESLSALAGELGATSLVLGDLHASGDELRIVAELVGSRAGAVLARADIRGPRDSL
;
A
#
# COMPACT_ATOMS: atom_id res chain seq x y z
N MET A 1 2.38 18.73 17.76
CA MET A 1 1.80 18.69 16.40
C MET A 1 2.88 18.44 15.35
N ILE A 2 3.55 17.27 15.34
CA ILE A 2 4.38 16.79 14.20
C ILE A 2 4.47 15.24 14.23
N ALA A 3 3.44 14.53 14.71
CA ALA A 3 3.51 13.08 14.89
C ALA A 3 3.05 12.28 13.65
N GLY A 4 1.98 12.71 12.98
CA GLY A 4 1.48 12.03 11.77
C GLY A 4 2.43 12.07 10.57
N ALA A 5 3.23 13.14 10.43
CA ALA A 5 4.17 13.29 9.31
C ALA A 5 5.39 12.35 9.42
N ALA A 6 5.85 12.03 10.64
CA ALA A 6 6.96 11.09 10.85
C ALA A 6 6.55 9.64 10.53
N PHE A 7 5.27 9.31 10.72
CA PHE A 7 4.70 7.98 10.52
C PHE A 7 4.62 7.57 9.04
N VAL A 8 4.18 8.50 8.17
CA VAL A 8 4.04 8.29 6.72
C VAL A 8 5.39 8.11 6.03
N VAL A 9 6.39 8.90 6.45
CA VAL A 9 7.75 8.81 5.94
C VAL A 9 8.41 7.49 6.32
N ALA A 10 8.10 6.94 7.51
CA ALA A 10 8.63 5.66 7.95
C ALA A 10 8.12 4.46 7.13
N VAL A 11 6.83 4.42 6.74
CA VAL A 11 6.30 3.35 5.86
C VAL A 11 6.92 3.46 4.47
N ALA A 12 6.95 4.66 3.90
CA ALA A 12 7.56 4.91 2.59
C ALA A 12 9.08 4.62 2.59
N LEU A 13 9.78 4.89 3.70
CA LEU A 13 11.20 4.54 3.86
C LEU A 13 11.39 3.04 4.09
N ALA A 14 10.56 2.36 4.88
CA ALA A 14 10.71 0.93 5.15
C ALA A 14 10.56 0.09 3.87
N ILE A 15 9.61 0.44 3.00
CA ILE A 15 9.40 -0.23 1.70
C ILE A 15 10.56 0.02 0.72
N LEU A 16 11.24 1.18 0.83
CA LEU A 16 12.31 1.59 -0.09
C LEU A 16 13.73 1.25 0.41
N VAL A 17 13.94 1.16 1.72
CA VAL A 17 15.26 0.87 2.33
C VAL A 17 15.48 -0.63 2.51
N TRP A 18 14.41 -1.44 2.51
CA TRP A 18 14.60 -2.88 2.41
C TRP A 18 15.12 -3.20 1.01
N PRO A 19 16.33 -3.76 0.88
CA PRO A 19 16.88 -4.03 -0.44
C PRO A 19 15.95 -5.04 -1.09
N TRP A 20 15.30 -4.63 -2.17
CA TRP A 20 14.66 -5.51 -3.15
C TRP A 20 15.74 -6.31 -3.88
N ARG A 21 16.64 -6.94 -3.11
CA ARG A 21 17.59 -7.90 -3.61
C ARG A 21 16.76 -9.14 -3.87
N SER A 22 16.24 -9.18 -5.08
CA SER A 22 15.73 -10.34 -5.75
C SER A 22 16.73 -11.48 -5.61
N GLU A 23 16.55 -12.31 -4.57
CA GLU A 23 17.04 -13.67 -4.57
C GLU A 23 16.11 -14.49 -5.47
N GLY A 24 16.20 -14.23 -6.78
CA GLY A 24 15.74 -15.18 -7.78
C GLY A 24 16.83 -16.24 -7.98
N PRO A 25 16.51 -17.55 -7.95
CA PRO A 25 17.47 -18.56 -8.36
C PRO A 25 17.66 -18.44 -9.89
N ALA A 26 18.86 -18.00 -10.26
CA ALA A 26 19.54 -18.11 -11.55
C ALA A 26 18.68 -18.46 -12.79
N GLY A 27 18.44 -17.45 -13.65
CA GLY A 27 18.03 -17.69 -15.04
C GLY A 27 17.46 -16.47 -15.74
N GLY A 28 18.34 -15.65 -16.33
CA GLY A 28 17.94 -14.58 -17.25
C GLY A 28 18.12 -13.18 -16.66
N ARG A 29 19.16 -12.49 -17.15
CA ARG A 29 19.34 -11.05 -16.94
C ARG A 29 18.31 -10.30 -17.79
N GLU A 30 17.06 -10.29 -17.39
CA GLU A 30 16.29 -9.05 -17.54
C GLU A 30 16.63 -8.23 -16.30
N ALA A 31 17.62 -7.34 -16.46
CA ALA A 31 17.58 -6.13 -15.69
C ALA A 31 16.17 -5.60 -15.93
N VAL A 32 15.31 -5.63 -14.91
CA VAL A 32 14.14 -4.77 -14.85
C VAL A 32 14.76 -3.39 -14.96
N THR A 33 14.90 -2.92 -16.20
CA THR A 33 15.10 -1.53 -16.51
C THR A 33 14.09 -0.81 -15.65
N ALA A 34 14.46 0.33 -15.10
CA ALA A 34 13.53 1.21 -14.41
C ALA A 34 12.49 1.78 -15.39
N GLU A 35 11.78 0.91 -16.13
CA GLU A 35 10.47 1.11 -16.68
C GLU A 35 9.57 1.38 -15.49
N SER A 36 9.56 2.65 -15.08
CA SER A 36 8.55 3.35 -14.29
C SER A 36 7.55 2.40 -13.62
N MET A 37 7.97 1.84 -12.48
CA MET A 37 7.12 0.99 -11.67
C MET A 37 5.89 1.80 -11.27
N ARG A 38 4.74 1.43 -11.81
CA ARG A 38 3.47 2.09 -11.54
C ARG A 38 2.80 1.42 -10.35
N VAL A 39 2.55 2.19 -9.29
CA VAL A 39 2.06 1.72 -8.00
C VAL A 39 0.68 2.29 -7.71
N ALA A 40 -0.29 1.45 -7.38
CA ALA A 40 -1.55 1.89 -6.82
C ALA A 40 -1.61 1.58 -5.31
N VAL A 41 -1.96 2.59 -4.51
CA VAL A 41 -2.14 2.42 -3.06
C VAL A 41 -3.62 2.25 -2.77
N LEU A 42 -4.00 1.05 -2.33
CA LEU A 42 -5.39 0.71 -2.06
C LEU A 42 -5.82 1.26 -0.69
N PRO A 43 -7.13 1.48 -0.47
CA PRO A 43 -7.65 1.82 0.85
C PRO A 43 -7.24 0.78 1.89
N PHE A 44 -6.79 1.25 3.05
CA PHE A 44 -6.32 0.35 4.11
C PHE A 44 -7.50 -0.31 4.81
N THR A 45 -7.38 -1.57 5.20
CA THR A 45 -8.43 -2.30 5.90
C THR A 45 -8.32 -2.04 7.40
N PRO A 46 -9.33 -1.41 8.04
CA PRO A 46 -9.30 -1.12 9.46
C PRO A 46 -9.80 -2.32 10.28
N HIS A 47 -9.07 -2.66 11.33
CA HIS A 47 -9.39 -3.70 12.31
C HIS A 47 -9.34 -3.10 13.72
N GLY A 48 -10.41 -3.26 14.50
CA GLY A 48 -10.48 -2.72 15.87
C GLY A 48 -10.83 -1.23 15.96
N PHE A 49 -11.27 -0.62 14.84
CA PHE A 49 -11.80 0.75 14.77
C PHE A 49 -13.35 0.72 14.78
N GLY A 50 -13.95 1.76 15.34
CA GLY A 50 -15.38 2.01 15.39
C GLY A 50 -15.91 2.78 14.18
N ALA A 51 -17.22 3.02 14.16
CA ALA A 51 -17.90 3.74 13.08
C ALA A 51 -17.52 5.23 13.00
N ASP A 52 -17.00 5.82 14.08
CA ASP A 52 -16.60 7.23 14.12
C ASP A 52 -15.31 7.52 13.34
N GLU A 53 -14.60 6.48 12.88
CA GLU A 53 -13.32 6.57 12.16
C GLU A 53 -13.49 6.32 10.65
N GLU A 54 -14.70 6.63 10.12
CA GLU A 54 -15.01 6.66 8.69
C GLU A 54 -14.01 7.55 7.93
N GLY A 55 -13.45 7.02 6.85
CA GLY A 55 -12.46 7.73 6.01
C GLY A 55 -11.00 7.57 6.43
N LEU A 56 -10.70 6.95 7.59
CA LEU A 56 -9.31 6.67 8.00
C LEU A 56 -8.58 5.81 6.96
N SER A 57 -9.27 4.79 6.42
CA SER A 57 -8.78 3.90 5.37
C SER A 57 -8.30 4.63 4.12
N GLU A 58 -9.10 5.59 3.65
CA GLU A 58 -8.80 6.38 2.45
C GLU A 58 -7.73 7.42 2.74
N GLY A 59 -7.83 8.11 3.88
CA GLY A 59 -6.85 9.09 4.33
C GLY A 59 -5.45 8.49 4.48
N ALA A 60 -5.33 7.32 5.10
CA ALA A 60 -4.06 6.61 5.22
C ALA A 60 -3.46 6.25 3.85
N ALA A 61 -4.29 5.73 2.93
CA ALA A 61 -3.87 5.40 1.58
C ALA A 61 -3.42 6.64 0.79
N GLN A 62 -4.14 7.75 0.91
CA GLN A 62 -3.81 9.03 0.27
C GLN A 62 -2.47 9.58 0.78
N LEU A 63 -2.21 9.50 2.08
CA LEU A 63 -0.95 9.96 2.68
C LEU A 63 0.23 9.11 2.21
N VAL A 64 0.08 7.78 2.16
CA VAL A 64 1.11 6.87 1.62
C VAL A 64 1.37 7.16 0.14
N ALA A 65 0.32 7.37 -0.66
CA ALA A 65 0.46 7.73 -2.07
C ALA A 65 1.28 9.02 -2.26
N LEU A 66 0.99 10.08 -1.49
CA LEU A 66 1.75 11.34 -1.51
C LEU A 66 3.22 11.15 -1.10
N GLY A 67 3.47 10.33 -0.08
CA GLY A 67 4.81 9.98 0.38
C GLY A 67 5.64 9.26 -0.69
N LEU A 68 4.99 8.43 -1.52
CA LEU A 68 5.63 7.75 -2.64
C LEU A 68 5.85 8.68 -3.85
N GLU A 69 4.89 9.55 -4.18
CA GLU A 69 5.00 10.53 -5.28
C GLU A 69 6.19 11.47 -5.12
N THR A 70 6.48 11.90 -3.89
CA THR A 70 7.57 12.83 -3.57
C THR A 70 8.98 12.28 -3.92
N ARG A 71 9.11 10.97 -4.19
CA ARG A 71 10.41 10.30 -4.36
C ARG A 71 10.86 10.13 -5.82
N GLY A 72 10.06 10.55 -6.80
CA GLY A 72 10.46 10.77 -8.21
C GLY A 72 10.81 9.53 -9.05
N SER A 73 11.03 8.35 -8.44
CA SER A 73 11.38 7.10 -9.16
C SER A 73 10.20 6.15 -9.38
N LEU A 74 9.00 6.52 -8.95
CA LEU A 74 7.79 5.70 -8.94
C LEU A 74 6.66 6.48 -9.57
N GLU A 75 5.88 5.85 -10.46
CA GLU A 75 4.65 6.45 -10.96
C GLU A 75 3.50 6.01 -10.06
N VAL A 76 2.98 6.91 -9.23
CA VAL A 76 1.85 6.59 -8.35
C VAL A 76 0.54 6.82 -9.11
N VAL A 77 -0.35 5.84 -9.09
CA VAL A 77 -1.69 5.99 -9.66
C VAL A 77 -2.45 7.02 -8.83
N PRO A 78 -3.06 8.05 -9.43
CA PRO A 78 -3.79 9.06 -8.68
C PRO A 78 -4.85 8.44 -7.79
N HIS A 79 -4.84 8.77 -6.49
CA HIS A 79 -5.71 8.15 -5.48
C HIS A 79 -7.20 8.13 -5.87
N ARG A 80 -7.71 9.23 -6.45
CA ARG A 80 -9.08 9.31 -6.99
C ARG A 80 -9.43 8.22 -8.01
N ARG A 81 -8.48 7.80 -8.86
CA ARG A 81 -8.69 6.69 -9.80
C ARG A 81 -8.73 5.35 -9.08
N VAL A 82 -7.89 5.20 -8.06
CA VAL A 82 -7.89 4.00 -7.22
C VAL A 82 -9.24 3.84 -6.52
N LEU A 83 -9.74 4.89 -5.87
CA LEU A 83 -11.07 4.86 -5.22
C LEU A 83 -12.19 4.53 -6.21
N ALA A 84 -12.21 5.18 -7.38
CA ALA A 84 -13.24 4.90 -8.38
C ALA A 84 -13.18 3.47 -8.93
N ALA A 85 -11.99 2.87 -9.06
CA ALA A 85 -11.83 1.46 -9.44
C ALA A 85 -12.24 0.52 -8.31
N TRP A 86 -11.87 0.87 -7.08
CA TRP A 86 -12.19 0.12 -5.87
C TRP A 86 -13.69 -0.03 -5.63
N GLU A 87 -14.42 1.09 -5.74
CA GLU A 87 -15.88 1.13 -5.63
C GLU A 87 -16.54 0.33 -6.74
N ARG A 88 -16.10 0.50 -8.00
CA ARG A 88 -16.64 -0.25 -9.15
C ARG A 88 -16.41 -1.75 -9.04
N ALA A 89 -15.29 -2.16 -8.45
CA ALA A 89 -14.99 -3.56 -8.20
C ALA A 89 -15.80 -4.15 -7.04
N GLY A 90 -16.59 -3.34 -6.31
CA GLY A 90 -17.37 -3.78 -5.15
C GLY A 90 -16.48 -4.24 -3.98
N LEU A 91 -15.25 -3.74 -3.93
CA LEU A 91 -14.25 -4.14 -2.92
C LEU A 91 -14.32 -3.29 -1.65
N SER A 92 -15.16 -2.25 -1.63
CA SER A 92 -15.47 -1.45 -0.45
C SER A 92 -16.01 -2.35 0.67
N GLY A 93 -15.20 -2.55 1.72
CA GLY A 93 -15.54 -3.40 2.87
C GLY A 93 -15.11 -4.87 2.76
N ALA A 94 -14.41 -5.25 1.68
CA ALA A 94 -13.79 -6.57 1.59
C ALA A 94 -12.67 -6.69 2.64
N ARG A 95 -12.70 -7.76 3.44
CA ARG A 95 -11.68 -8.06 4.48
C ARG A 95 -10.50 -8.88 3.97
N ALA A 96 -10.61 -9.46 2.78
CA ALA A 96 -9.60 -10.30 2.18
C ALA A 96 -9.70 -10.21 0.66
N PHE A 97 -8.54 -10.19 0.00
CA PHE A 97 -8.43 -10.13 -1.45
C PHE A 97 -7.80 -11.41 -1.96
N ASN A 98 -8.36 -12.00 -3.02
CA ASN A 98 -7.71 -13.09 -3.73
C ASN A 98 -6.78 -12.52 -4.82
N ALA A 99 -5.83 -13.34 -5.28
CA ALA A 99 -4.85 -12.90 -6.27
C ALA A 99 -5.49 -12.49 -7.60
N GLU A 100 -6.63 -13.08 -7.97
CA GLU A 100 -7.34 -12.78 -9.23
C GLU A 100 -7.97 -11.38 -9.20
N SER A 101 -8.68 -11.03 -8.13
CA SER A 101 -9.26 -9.70 -7.90
C SER A 101 -8.19 -8.62 -7.85
N LEU A 102 -7.06 -8.90 -7.19
CA LEU A 102 -5.92 -7.97 -7.16
C LEU A 102 -5.30 -7.79 -8.56
N SER A 103 -5.14 -8.88 -9.32
CA SER A 103 -4.59 -8.82 -10.68
C SER A 103 -5.51 -8.06 -11.62
N ALA A 104 -6.84 -8.27 -11.52
CA ALA A 104 -7.84 -7.56 -12.31
C ALA A 104 -7.84 -6.06 -11.98
N LEU A 105 -7.83 -5.70 -10.70
CA LEU A 105 -7.77 -4.31 -10.25
C LEU A 105 -6.47 -3.62 -10.68
N ALA A 106 -5.33 -4.31 -10.56
CA ALA A 106 -4.04 -3.80 -11.03
C ALA A 106 -4.06 -3.57 -12.55
N GLY A 107 -4.62 -4.50 -13.32
CA GLY A 107 -4.79 -4.36 -14.77
C GLY A 107 -5.65 -3.16 -15.15
N GLU A 108 -6.76 -2.94 -14.42
CA GLU A 108 -7.64 -1.81 -14.63
C GLU A 108 -6.96 -0.46 -14.34
N LEU A 109 -6.16 -0.41 -13.27
CA LEU A 109 -5.39 0.77 -12.87
C LEU A 109 -4.11 0.96 -13.71
N GLY A 110 -3.76 -0.02 -14.55
CA GLY A 110 -2.48 -0.09 -15.24
C GLY A 110 -1.29 -0.21 -14.30
N ALA A 111 -1.52 -0.64 -13.05
CA ALA A 111 -0.51 -0.73 -12.01
C ALA A 111 0.31 -2.03 -12.15
N THR A 112 1.62 -1.90 -12.03
CA THR A 112 2.54 -3.04 -11.98
C THR A 112 2.64 -3.62 -10.56
N SER A 113 2.27 -2.84 -9.56
CA SER A 113 2.28 -3.24 -8.16
C SER A 113 1.15 -2.55 -7.40
N LEU A 114 0.66 -3.22 -6.36
CA LEU A 114 -0.37 -2.73 -5.46
C LEU A 114 0.20 -2.64 -4.04
N VAL A 115 -0.11 -1.56 -3.33
CA VAL A 115 0.11 -1.48 -1.89
C VAL A 115 -1.20 -1.85 -1.20
N LEU A 116 -1.15 -2.94 -0.45
CA LEU A 116 -2.16 -3.36 0.50
C LEU A 116 -1.78 -2.84 1.87
N GLY A 117 -2.78 -2.48 2.68
CA GLY A 117 -2.55 -1.98 4.01
C GLY A 117 -3.61 -2.47 4.98
N ASP A 118 -3.17 -2.83 6.18
CA ASP A 118 -4.02 -3.16 7.31
C ASP A 118 -3.69 -2.22 8.47
N LEU A 119 -4.73 -1.67 9.08
CA LEU A 119 -4.66 -0.90 10.30
C LEU A 119 -5.23 -1.77 11.41
N HIS A 120 -4.47 -1.98 12.47
CA HIS A 120 -4.92 -2.70 13.66
C HIS A 120 -4.83 -1.78 14.87
N ALA A 121 -5.98 -1.45 15.47
CA ALA A 121 -6.05 -0.79 16.76
C ALA A 121 -6.28 -1.81 17.86
N SER A 122 -5.50 -1.72 18.94
CA SER A 122 -5.67 -2.53 20.14
C SER A 122 -5.33 -1.70 21.38
N GLY A 123 -6.37 -1.29 22.13
CA GLY A 123 -6.21 -0.35 23.24
C GLY A 123 -5.62 0.98 22.75
N ASP A 124 -4.46 1.34 23.32
CA ASP A 124 -3.70 2.55 23.00
C ASP A 124 -2.61 2.31 21.94
N GLU A 125 -2.52 1.11 21.36
CA GLU A 125 -1.57 0.79 20.28
C GLU A 125 -2.26 0.80 18.92
N LEU A 126 -1.59 1.43 17.96
CA LEU A 126 -1.86 1.35 16.54
C LEU A 126 -0.73 0.60 15.83
N ARG A 127 -1.08 -0.45 15.11
CA ARG A 127 -0.18 -1.18 14.22
C ARG A 127 -0.63 -1.02 12.77
N ILE A 128 0.30 -0.62 11.92
CA ILE A 128 0.08 -0.46 10.48
C ILE A 128 0.98 -1.47 9.77
N VAL A 129 0.34 -2.36 9.03
CA VAL A 129 1.02 -3.33 8.17
C VAL A 129 0.76 -2.90 6.74
N ALA A 130 1.80 -2.69 5.95
CA ALA A 130 1.69 -2.41 4.53
C ALA A 130 2.49 -3.45 3.74
N GLU A 131 1.87 -4.00 2.70
CA GLU A 131 2.49 -4.99 1.81
C GLU A 131 2.47 -4.46 0.39
N LEU A 132 3.62 -4.52 -0.27
CA LEU A 132 3.69 -4.29 -1.69
C LEU A 132 3.59 -5.62 -2.42
N VAL A 133 2.63 -5.73 -3.32
CA VAL A 133 2.30 -6.95 -4.04
C VAL A 133 2.46 -6.73 -5.54
N GLY A 134 3.12 -7.67 -6.22
CA GLY A 134 3.26 -7.65 -7.68
C GLY A 134 1.97 -8.08 -8.38
N SER A 135 1.61 -7.38 -9.46
CA SER A 135 0.34 -7.61 -10.18
C SER A 135 0.24 -8.95 -10.91
N ARG A 136 1.37 -9.62 -11.20
CA ARG A 136 1.41 -10.82 -12.06
C ARG A 136 1.22 -12.16 -11.34
N ALA A 137 1.22 -12.18 -10.01
CA ALA A 137 1.09 -13.42 -9.24
C ALA A 137 0.59 -13.23 -7.80
N GLY A 138 0.29 -12.00 -7.36
CA GLY A 138 0.02 -11.74 -5.95
C GLY A 138 1.25 -11.94 -5.05
N ALA A 139 2.46 -11.97 -5.63
CA ALA A 139 3.70 -12.16 -4.87
C ALA A 139 3.99 -10.92 -4.03
N VAL A 140 4.22 -11.10 -2.74
CA VAL A 140 4.64 -10.03 -1.83
C VAL A 140 6.10 -9.67 -2.16
N LEU A 141 6.32 -8.44 -2.60
CA LEU A 141 7.63 -7.89 -2.96
C LEU A 141 8.32 -7.25 -1.76
N ALA A 142 7.55 -6.60 -0.89
CA ALA A 142 8.04 -5.95 0.32
C ALA A 142 6.94 -5.86 1.37
N ARG A 143 7.32 -5.79 2.65
CA ARG A 143 6.41 -5.58 3.77
C ARG A 143 7.00 -4.59 4.77
N ALA A 144 6.16 -3.68 5.25
CA ALA A 144 6.44 -2.79 6.37
C ALA A 144 5.46 -3.08 7.51
N ASP A 145 5.96 -3.05 8.75
CA ASP A 145 5.18 -3.21 9.98
C ASP A 145 5.62 -2.12 10.94
N ILE A 146 4.73 -1.18 11.24
CA ILE A 146 4.99 -0.03 12.09
C ILE A 146 4.01 -0.04 13.24
N ARG A 147 4.50 0.23 14.45
CA ARG A 147 3.69 0.34 15.66
C ARG A 147 3.89 1.72 16.26
N GLY A 148 2.81 2.28 16.79
CA GLY A 148 2.83 3.57 17.49
C GLY A 148 1.65 3.72 18.42
N PRO A 149 1.63 4.80 19.22
CA PRO A 149 0.46 5.15 20.04
C PRO A 149 -0.74 5.48 19.16
N ARG A 150 -1.95 5.08 19.55
CA ARG A 150 -3.21 5.36 18.84
C ARG A 150 -3.45 6.87 18.68
N ASP A 151 -3.04 7.66 19.66
CA ASP A 151 -3.18 9.12 19.68
C ASP A 151 -2.22 9.85 18.71
N SER A 152 -1.42 9.10 17.96
CA SER A 152 -0.44 9.65 17.00
C SER A 152 -1.01 9.88 15.59
N LEU A 153 -2.29 9.56 15.36
CA LEU A 153 -3.02 9.83 14.12
C LEU A 153 -3.61 11.24 14.08
#